data_AF-Q5G7Z7-F1
#
_entry.id   AF-Q5G7Z7-F1
#
_cell.length_a   1.000
_cell.length_b   1.000
_cell.length_c   1.000
_cell.angle_alpha   90.00
_cell.angle_beta   90.00
_cell.angle_gamma   90.00
#
_symmetry.space_group_name_H-M   'P 1'
#
loop_
_entity.id
_entity.type
_entity.pdbx_description
1 polymer ?
#
loop_
_entity_poly.entity_id
_entity_poly.type
_entity_poly.pdbx_seq_one_letter_code
_entity_poly.pdbx_strand_id
1 'polypeptide(L)'
;TESNATSARIVWLLGHVKILSDSGEKKAELGASLSSTDRVVTGPHAGAEIIVADSGIIKMSKNSDIQISSLMNPHGSDTNVAVNYRKIVTMV
;
A
#
# COMPACT_ATOMS: atom_id res chain seq x y z
N THR A 1 18.44 4.59 -20.10
CA THR A 1 17.01 4.23 -20.08
C THR A 1 16.56 4.25 -18.65
N GLU A 2 16.01 5.37 -18.19
CA GLU A 2 15.36 5.41 -16.87
C GLU A 2 14.10 4.55 -16.99
N SER A 3 14.14 3.36 -16.37
CA SER A 3 12.94 2.58 -16.16
C SER A 3 12.04 3.45 -15.28
N ASN A 4 10.97 3.99 -15.85
CA ASN A 4 9.93 4.69 -15.09
C ASN A 4 9.15 3.64 -14.30
N ALA A 5 9.82 3.02 -13.32
CA ALA A 5 9.24 1.99 -12.48
C ALA A 5 8.26 2.67 -11.54
N THR A 6 6.97 2.35 -11.68
CA THR A 6 5.93 2.76 -10.74
C THR A 6 6.40 2.44 -9.32
N SER A 7 6.72 3.47 -8.55
CA SER A 7 7.27 3.32 -7.21
C SER A 7 6.19 3.58 -6.16
N ALA A 8 6.12 2.72 -5.14
CA ALA A 8 5.23 2.94 -4.01
C ALA A 8 6.05 3.09 -2.73
N ARG A 9 5.65 4.02 -1.86
CA ARG A 9 6.34 4.29 -0.61
C ARG A 9 5.36 4.60 0.51
N ILE A 10 5.69 4.14 1.71
CA ILE A 10 4.93 4.48 2.92
C ILE A 10 5.28 5.91 3.33
N VAL A 11 4.27 6.77 3.48
CA VAL A 11 4.42 8.19 3.83
C VAL A 11 3.77 8.56 5.16
N TRP A 12 2.99 7.65 5.74
CA TRP A 12 2.48 7.80 7.09
C TRP A 12 2.21 6.43 7.72
N LEU A 13 2.37 6.33 9.04
CA LEU A 13 2.12 5.13 9.83
C LEU A 13 1.53 5.47 11.19
N LEU A 14 0.64 4.60 11.66
CA LEU A 14 0.17 4.53 13.03
C LEU A 14 0.09 3.08 13.47
N GLY A 15 0.53 2.79 14.70
CA GLY A 15 0.36 1.48 15.31
C GLY A 15 1.14 0.35 14.60
N HIS A 16 0.58 -0.86 14.66
CA HIS A 16 1.20 -2.06 14.11
C HIS A 16 0.87 -2.25 12.62
N VAL A 17 1.85 -1.96 11.77
CA VAL A 17 1.77 -2.18 10.33
C VAL A 17 2.93 -3.07 9.91
N LYS A 18 2.64 -4.07 9.08
CA LYS A 18 3.62 -5.00 8.56
C LYS A 18 3.58 -5.07 7.04
N ILE A 19 4.72 -5.39 6.46
CA ILE A 19 4.91 -5.68 5.05
C ILE A 19 5.22 -7.16 4.96
N LEU A 20 4.39 -7.89 4.24
CA LEU A 20 4.66 -9.28 3.85
C LEU A 20 5.29 -9.21 2.46
N SER A 21 6.56 -9.58 2.36
CA SER A 21 7.30 -9.68 1.09
C SER A 21 7.76 -11.13 0.87
N ASP A 22 8.30 -11.42 -0.30
CA ASP A 22 8.83 -12.77 -0.62
C ASP A 22 9.96 -13.19 0.33
N SER A 23 10.69 -12.22 0.89
CA SER A 23 11.74 -12.43 1.90
C SER A 23 11.20 -12.64 3.32
N GLY A 24 9.89 -12.61 3.53
CA GLY A 24 9.23 -12.77 4.83
C GLY A 24 8.52 -11.51 5.33
N GLU A 25 8.07 -11.59 6.58
CA GLU A 25 7.39 -10.49 7.26
C GLU A 25 8.40 -9.49 7.85
N LYS A 26 8.16 -8.20 7.62
CA LYS A 26 8.89 -7.11 8.26
C LYS A 26 7.94 -6.03 8.78
N LYS A 27 8.36 -5.33 9.84
CA LYS A 27 7.66 -4.13 10.31
C LYS A 27 7.73 -3.03 9.25
N ALA A 28 6.63 -2.33 9.02
CA ALA A 28 6.61 -1.18 8.14
C ALA A 28 7.30 0.03 8.79
N GLU A 29 8.01 0.81 7.98
CA GLU A 29 8.71 2.02 8.41
C GLU A 29 8.36 3.18 7.48
N LEU A 30 8.45 4.41 8.00
CA LEU A 30 8.22 5.61 7.21
C LEU A 30 9.29 5.72 6.12
N GLY A 31 8.87 5.97 4.89
CA GLY A 31 9.75 6.02 3.72
C GLY A 31 10.12 4.65 3.15
N ALA A 32 9.62 3.55 3.72
CA ALA A 32 9.84 2.21 3.18
C ALA A 32 9.32 2.14 1.74
N SER A 33 10.20 1.75 0.82
CA SER A 33 9.82 1.45 -0.55
C SER A 33 9.14 0.09 -0.62
N LEU A 34 8.08 0.02 -1.41
CA LEU A 34 7.26 -1.16 -1.61
C LEU A 34 7.46 -1.68 -3.03
N SER A 35 7.59 -3.00 -3.14
CA SER A 35 7.61 -3.72 -4.40
C SER A 35 6.19 -4.16 -4.79
N SER A 36 5.97 -4.53 -6.06
CA SER A 36 4.67 -5.07 -6.51
C SER A 36 4.28 -6.39 -5.83
N THR A 37 5.25 -7.17 -5.34
CA THR A 37 4.97 -8.43 -4.63
C THR A 37 4.65 -8.21 -3.15
N ASP A 38 4.90 -7.01 -2.63
CA ASP A 38 4.62 -6.68 -1.24
C ASP A 38 3.12 -6.61 -0.95
N ARG A 39 2.77 -6.98 0.28
CA ARG A 39 1.43 -6.84 0.85
C ARG A 39 1.51 -6.08 2.17
N VAL A 40 0.75 -5.01 2.31
CA VAL A 40 0.74 -4.17 3.52
C VAL A 40 -0.48 -4.54 4.35
N VAL A 41 -0.25 -4.82 5.64
CA VAL A 41 -1.31 -5.23 6.57
C VAL A 41 -1.27 -4.34 7.81
N THR A 42 -2.42 -3.77 8.18
CA THR A 42 -2.60 -2.95 9.38
C THR A 42 -3.34 -3.75 10.46
N GLY A 43 -2.91 -3.63 11.72
CA GLY A 43 -3.58 -4.21 12.87
C GLY A 43 -4.80 -3.41 13.41
N PRO A 44 -5.34 -3.79 14.59
CA PRO A 44 -6.58 -3.22 15.14
C PRO A 44 -6.54 -1.75 15.56
N HIS A 45 -5.34 -1.21 15.80
CA HIS A 45 -5.11 0.18 16.19
C HIS A 45 -4.09 0.84 15.26
N ALA A 46 -4.10 0.44 13.99
CA ALA A 46 -3.10 0.85 13.03
C ALA A 46 -3.70 1.55 11.81
N GLY A 47 -2.85 2.26 11.09
CA GLY A 47 -3.16 2.88 9.80
C GLY A 47 -1.88 3.17 9.03
N ALA A 48 -2.00 3.33 7.72
CA ALA A 48 -0.87 3.64 6.86
C ALA A 48 -1.32 4.53 5.70
N GLU A 49 -0.44 5.38 5.21
CA GLU A 49 -0.63 6.04 3.91
C GLU A 49 0.51 5.66 2.97
N ILE A 50 0.15 5.35 1.73
CA ILE A 50 1.07 4.92 0.68
C ILE A 50 0.90 5.88 -0.50
N ILE A 51 1.99 6.46 -0.97
CA ILE A 51 2.02 7.15 -2.26
C ILE A 51 2.47 6.13 -3.30
N VAL A 52 1.71 6.03 -4.39
CA VAL A 52 2.09 5.31 -5.60
C VAL A 52 2.32 6.35 -6.68
N ALA A 53 3.56 6.40 -7.19
CA ALA A 53 3.97 7.34 -8.22
C ALA A 53 2.99 7.30 -9.41
N ASP A 54 2.63 8.47 -9.89
CA ASP A 54 1.73 8.70 -11.02
C ASP A 54 0.29 8.13 -10.88
N SER A 55 -0.05 7.53 -9.73
CA SER A 55 -1.36 6.91 -9.48
C SER A 55 -2.15 7.58 -8.34
N GLY A 56 -1.48 7.98 -7.25
CA GLY A 56 -2.11 8.72 -6.16
C GLY A 56 -1.75 8.23 -4.76
N ILE A 57 -2.63 8.52 -3.80
CA ILE A 57 -2.45 8.21 -2.37
C ILE A 57 -3.48 7.18 -1.93
N ILE A 58 -3.02 6.11 -1.28
CA ILE A 58 -3.86 5.13 -0.60
C ILE A 58 -3.80 5.39 0.90
N LYS A 59 -4.98 5.52 1.53
CA LYS A 59 -5.12 5.60 2.97
C LYS A 59 -5.70 4.29 3.51
N MET A 60 -4.94 3.64 4.38
CA MET A 60 -5.31 2.37 5.01
C MET A 60 -5.81 2.62 6.43
N SER A 61 -6.98 2.06 6.73
CA SER A 61 -7.55 2.04 8.08
C SER A 61 -7.02 0.85 8.88
N LYS A 62 -7.49 0.66 10.10
CA LYS A 62 -7.21 -0.55 10.91
C LYS A 62 -7.72 -1.83 10.24
N ASN A 63 -7.08 -2.96 10.55
CA ASN A 63 -7.46 -4.30 10.04
C ASN A 63 -7.61 -4.36 8.51
N SER A 64 -6.81 -3.58 7.80
CA SER A 64 -6.82 -3.47 6.35
C SER A 64 -5.65 -4.24 5.76
N ASP A 65 -5.82 -4.64 4.51
CA ASP A 65 -4.88 -5.47 3.80
C ASP A 65 -4.89 -5.13 2.32
N ILE A 66 -3.73 -4.77 1.78
CA ILE A 66 -3.58 -4.36 0.37
C ILE A 66 -2.38 -5.04 -0.25
N GLN A 67 -2.60 -5.67 -1.41
CA GLN A 67 -1.56 -6.15 -2.30
C GLN A 67 -1.10 -5.01 -3.22
N ILE A 68 0.20 -4.72 -3.26
CA ILE A 68 0.74 -3.56 -3.99
C ILE A 68 0.64 -3.71 -5.51
N SER A 69 0.71 -4.93 -6.05
CA SER A 69 0.50 -5.18 -7.49
C SER A 69 -0.84 -4.65 -8.02
N SER A 70 -1.88 -4.62 -7.19
CA SER A 70 -3.20 -4.06 -7.58
C SER A 70 -3.18 -2.56 -7.84
N LEU A 71 -2.16 -1.86 -7.30
CA LEU A 71 -2.01 -0.41 -7.36
C LEU A 71 -0.98 0.04 -8.40
N MET A 72 -0.11 -0.87 -8.85
CA MET A 72 1.00 -0.57 -9.77
C MET A 72 0.72 -0.96 -11.22
N ASN A 73 -0.50 -1.43 -11.56
CA ASN A 73 -0.78 -1.95 -12.90
C ASN A 73 -0.90 -0.80 -13.93
N PRO A 74 0.02 -0.71 -14.91
CA PRO A 74 0.04 0.40 -15.88
C PRO A 74 -1.09 0.33 -16.92
N HIS A 75 -1.83 -0.78 -17.00
CA HIS A 75 -2.86 -1.00 -18.02
C HIS A 75 -4.27 -0.64 -17.59
N GLY A 76 -4.45 0.03 -16.43
CA GLY A 76 -5.79 0.41 -15.95
C GLY A 76 -6.72 -0.80 -15.91
N SER A 77 -6.28 -1.91 -15.30
CA SER A 77 -7.22 -2.97 -14.96
C SER A 77 -7.98 -2.57 -13.72
N ASP A 78 -9.23 -2.98 -13.60
CA ASP A 78 -10.03 -2.85 -12.39
C ASP A 78 -9.19 -3.15 -11.14
N THR A 79 -8.88 -2.12 -10.35
CA THR A 79 -8.20 -2.30 -9.06
C THR A 79 -9.24 -2.86 -8.10
N ASN A 80 -9.23 -4.18 -7.93
CA ASN A 80 -10.09 -4.84 -6.96
C ASN A 80 -9.54 -4.63 -5.55
N VAL A 81 -9.96 -3.54 -4.91
CA VAL A 81 -9.62 -3.26 -3.50
C VAL A 81 -10.58 -4.03 -2.61
N ALA A 82 -10.11 -5.12 -2.01
CA ALA A 82 -10.86 -5.86 -1.00
C ALA A 82 -10.86 -5.10 0.33
N VAL A 83 -11.83 -4.20 0.52
CA VAL A 83 -11.98 -3.42 1.76
C VAL A 83 -12.72 -4.22 2.80
N ASN A 84 -11.99 -4.96 3.62
CA ASN A 84 -12.51 -5.41 4.90
C ASN A 84 -12.53 -4.21 5.85
N TYR A 85 -13.71 -3.80 6.34
CA TYR A 85 -13.91 -2.75 7.36
C TYR A 85 -14.06 -1.26 6.94
N ARG A 86 -14.66 -1.02 5.76
CA ARG A 86 -15.64 0.07 5.49
C ARG A 86 -15.25 1.38 4.77
N LYS A 87 -14.00 1.78 4.47
CA LYS A 87 -13.80 3.03 3.68
C LYS A 87 -12.52 3.08 2.85
N ILE A 88 -12.68 3.43 1.57
CA ILE A 88 -11.68 4.08 0.72
C ILE A 88 -12.14 5.54 0.59
N VAL A 89 -11.24 6.49 0.76
CA VAL A 89 -11.53 7.91 0.55
C VAL A 89 -10.58 8.42 -0.52
N THR A 90 -11.14 8.87 -1.64
CA THR A 90 -10.43 9.59 -2.69
C THR A 90 -10.78 11.08 -2.55
N MET A 91 -9.78 11.96 -2.47
CA MET A 91 -9.97 13.41 -2.63
C MET A 91 -9.47 13.79 -4.02
N VAL A 92 -10.33 14.47 -4.77
CA VAL A 92 -10.02 15.11 -6.06
C VAL A 92 -9.60 16.56 -5.82
#